data_AF-A0A3M1JRW2-F1
#
_entry.id   AF-A0A3M1JRW2-F1
#
_cell.length_a   1.000
_cell.length_b   1.000
_cell.length_c   1.000
_cell.angle_alpha   90.00
_cell.angle_beta   90.00
_cell.angle_gamma   90.00
#
_symmetry.space_group_name_H-M   'P 1'
#
loop_
_entity.id
_entity.type
_entity.pdbx_description
1 polymer ?
#
loop_
_entity_poly.entity_id
_entity_poly.type
_entity_poly.pdbx_seq_one_letter_code
_entity_poly.pdbx_strand_id
1 'polypeptide(L)'
;MAFATAFAVLVAIADPALARRDPPTIIRDAELENIIRRISVPLFEAAGLDAGAVRTYIVRDNTLNAFVAGGQNVFVNTGLIMAADNVNQLVGVLAHETGHISGGHLARFQDGLKGASATSIISMLLGAAAIASGAGDAGMAILLGGQEAAQRAVLAYSRTQEAAADQAAMQFLNKTGQSGRGLVDFFERLGDQELLYTTNQDPYVRSHPLTRDRINALKDQVEESPYADAPNPDDFDDLFERMKAKLVGYFQPPRATFAKYPEHDKSLYARYARAYAYHQDHDVEKALAEIDSLLAEYPDDPYFWEARGFILFENGMISQAIEP
;
A
#
# COMPACT_ATOMS: atom_id res chain seq x y z
N MET A 1 13.28 -50.24 10.57
CA MET A 1 12.15 -49.57 9.90
C MET A 1 11.46 -48.69 10.93
N ALA A 2 11.80 -47.41 10.98
CA ALA A 2 11.15 -46.42 11.85
C ALA A 2 11.38 -45.03 11.25
N PHE A 3 10.55 -44.68 10.28
CA PHE A 3 10.41 -43.32 9.76
C PHE A 3 8.91 -43.03 9.77
N ALA A 4 8.43 -42.54 10.91
CA ALA A 4 7.12 -41.92 11.03
C ALA A 4 7.12 -41.07 12.30
N THR A 5 6.42 -39.95 12.26
CA THR A 5 6.10 -39.03 13.37
C THR A 5 7.21 -38.08 13.85
N ALA A 6 7.48 -37.03 13.06
CA ALA A 6 7.83 -35.69 13.58
C ALA A 6 7.72 -34.64 12.46
N PHE A 7 6.51 -34.34 12.01
CA PHE A 7 6.26 -33.19 11.14
C PHE A 7 4.90 -32.58 11.48
N ALA A 8 4.79 -31.99 12.67
CA ALA A 8 3.59 -31.30 13.11
C ALA A 8 3.91 -30.32 14.25
N VAL A 9 4.68 -29.27 13.97
CA VAL A 9 4.47 -27.95 14.60
C VAL A 9 4.84 -26.91 13.56
N LEU A 10 3.94 -26.69 12.60
CA LEU A 10 3.87 -25.37 11.97
C LEU A 10 3.46 -24.42 13.09
N VAL A 11 4.35 -23.51 13.49
CA VAL A 11 3.96 -22.32 14.23
C VAL A 11 3.18 -21.45 13.23
N ALA A 12 1.91 -21.81 13.07
CA ALA A 12 0.91 -20.97 12.47
C ALA A 12 0.60 -19.88 13.48
N ILE A 13 1.31 -18.75 13.38
CA ILE A 13 0.68 -17.45 13.60
C ILE A 13 0.02 -17.06 12.27
N ALA A 14 -0.73 -17.99 11.67
CA ALA A 14 -1.76 -17.61 10.73
C ALA A 14 -2.96 -17.34 11.64
N ASP A 15 -3.24 -16.06 11.88
CA ASP A 15 -4.56 -15.67 12.36
C ASP A 15 -5.59 -16.44 11.50
N PRO A 16 -6.49 -17.25 12.07
CA PRO A 16 -7.50 -17.96 11.28
C PRO A 16 -8.35 -17.01 10.42
N ALA A 17 -8.33 -15.70 10.70
CA ALA A 17 -8.85 -14.65 9.82
C ALA A 17 -8.05 -14.45 8.51
N LEU A 18 -6.73 -14.68 8.50
CA LEU A 18 -5.87 -14.61 7.30
C LEU A 18 -6.08 -15.80 6.35
N ALA A 19 -6.49 -16.95 6.85
CA ALA A 19 -6.78 -18.14 6.04
C ALA A 19 -8.12 -18.05 5.29
N ARG A 20 -8.91 -17.00 5.54
CA ARG A 20 -10.27 -16.81 5.02
C ARG A 20 -10.49 -15.41 4.46
N ARG A 21 -9.47 -14.80 3.85
CA ARG A 21 -9.66 -13.62 3.02
C ARG A 21 -9.99 -14.06 1.61
N ASP A 22 -11.09 -13.53 1.07
CA ASP A 22 -11.33 -13.57 -0.36
C ASP A 22 -10.08 -13.03 -1.09
N PRO A 23 -9.74 -13.56 -2.26
CA PRO A 23 -8.62 -13.03 -3.03
C PRO A 23 -8.82 -11.51 -3.21
N PRO A 24 -7.74 -10.72 -3.10
CA PRO A 24 -7.84 -9.27 -3.24
C PRO A 24 -8.53 -8.94 -4.55
N THR A 25 -9.59 -8.13 -4.48
CA THR A 25 -10.32 -7.71 -5.67
C THR A 25 -9.49 -6.64 -6.38
N ILE A 26 -8.85 -7.03 -7.48
CA ILE A 26 -8.06 -6.12 -8.31
C ILE A 26 -8.99 -5.26 -9.15
N ILE A 27 -8.79 -3.96 -9.11
CA ILE A 27 -9.50 -2.99 -9.96
C ILE A 27 -8.80 -2.94 -11.32
N ARG A 28 -9.60 -3.01 -12.39
CA ARG A 28 -9.17 -2.82 -13.78
C ARG A 28 -9.77 -1.52 -14.28
N ASP A 29 -9.00 -0.46 -14.20
CA ASP A 29 -9.40 0.88 -14.59
C ASP A 29 -8.21 1.54 -15.30
N ALA A 30 -8.41 1.91 -16.57
CA ALA A 30 -7.32 2.37 -17.42
C ALA A 30 -6.70 3.68 -16.92
N GLU A 31 -7.54 4.61 -16.44
CA GLU A 31 -7.08 5.89 -15.90
C GLU A 31 -6.24 5.68 -14.64
N LEU A 32 -6.77 4.92 -13.68
CA LEU A 32 -6.09 4.70 -12.41
C LEU A 32 -4.77 3.94 -12.59
N GLU A 33 -4.77 2.89 -13.43
CA GLU A 33 -3.57 2.14 -13.75
C GLU A 33 -2.52 3.02 -14.45
N ASN A 34 -2.94 3.90 -15.38
CA ASN A 34 -2.04 4.83 -16.06
C ASN A 34 -1.47 5.91 -15.13
N ILE A 35 -2.28 6.47 -14.23
CA ILE A 35 -1.83 7.45 -13.23
C ILE A 35 -0.78 6.84 -12.32
N ILE A 36 -1.07 5.67 -11.75
CA ILE A 36 -0.13 4.98 -10.86
C ILE A 36 1.15 4.61 -11.63
N ARG A 37 1.04 4.18 -12.89
CA ARG A 37 2.21 3.93 -13.74
C ARG A 37 3.02 5.19 -13.99
N ARG A 38 2.39 6.32 -14.31
CA ARG A 38 3.02 7.63 -14.54
C ARG A 38 3.83 8.09 -13.32
N ILE A 39 3.32 7.82 -12.12
CA ILE A 39 3.98 8.13 -10.85
C ILE A 39 5.13 7.15 -10.55
N SER A 40 4.92 5.85 -10.79
CA SER A 40 5.85 4.80 -10.33
C SER A 40 7.03 4.55 -11.26
N VAL A 41 6.88 4.73 -12.58
CA VAL A 41 7.92 4.41 -13.57
C VAL A 41 9.25 5.12 -13.30
N PRO A 42 9.30 6.44 -13.00
CA PRO A 42 10.57 7.10 -12.67
C PRO A 42 11.29 6.47 -11.46
N LEU A 43 10.54 5.98 -10.47
CA LEU A 43 11.09 5.32 -9.29
C LEU A 43 11.69 3.96 -9.65
N PHE A 44 11.00 3.18 -10.49
CA PHE A 44 11.49 1.88 -10.97
C PHE A 44 12.79 2.04 -11.77
N GLU A 45 12.84 3.02 -12.68
CA GLU A 45 14.03 3.32 -13.46
C GLU A 45 15.20 3.79 -12.57
N ALA A 46 14.94 4.64 -11.57
CA ALA A 46 15.93 5.08 -10.59
C ALA A 46 16.48 3.93 -9.72
N ALA A 47 15.66 2.89 -9.53
CA ALA A 47 16.04 1.64 -8.86
C ALA A 47 16.77 0.64 -9.77
N GLY A 48 16.93 0.94 -11.06
CA GLY A 48 17.55 0.05 -12.04
C GLY A 48 16.69 -1.15 -12.42
N LEU A 49 15.37 -1.06 -12.19
CA LEU A 49 14.41 -2.08 -12.58
C LEU A 49 13.93 -1.84 -14.02
N ASP A 50 13.57 -2.92 -14.71
CA ASP A 50 12.82 -2.81 -15.96
C ASP A 50 11.36 -2.42 -15.64
N ALA A 51 11.00 -1.17 -15.91
CA ALA A 51 9.66 -0.64 -15.67
C ALA A 51 8.55 -1.36 -16.47
N GLY A 52 8.90 -2.11 -17.53
CA GLY A 52 7.97 -2.99 -18.24
C GLY A 52 7.72 -4.32 -17.50
N ALA A 53 8.67 -4.76 -16.68
CA ALA A 53 8.58 -5.98 -15.88
C ALA A 53 7.86 -5.75 -14.54
N VAL A 54 7.96 -4.54 -13.98
CA VAL A 54 7.24 -4.17 -12.76
C VAL A 54 5.77 -3.89 -13.09
N ARG A 55 4.86 -4.64 -12.47
CA ARG A 55 3.41 -4.42 -12.61
C ARG A 55 2.86 -3.74 -11.36
N THR A 56 2.00 -2.74 -11.55
CA THR A 56 1.28 -2.13 -10.44
C THR A 56 -0.19 -2.50 -10.51
N TYR A 57 -0.76 -2.84 -9.36
CA TYR A 57 -2.16 -3.26 -9.21
C TYR A 57 -2.84 -2.40 -8.16
N ILE A 58 -4.08 -2.02 -8.44
CA ILE A 58 -4.91 -1.31 -7.48
C ILE A 58 -5.86 -2.33 -6.86
N VAL A 59 -5.89 -2.41 -5.54
CA VAL A 59 -6.70 -3.35 -4.79
C VAL A 59 -7.87 -2.61 -4.16
N ARG A 60 -9.09 -3.11 -4.42
CA ARG A 60 -10.31 -2.64 -3.76
C ARG A 60 -10.28 -3.08 -2.29
N ASP A 61 -9.72 -2.21 -1.47
CA ASP A 61 -9.58 -2.38 -0.04
C ASP A 61 -9.52 -0.98 0.60
N ASN A 62 -10.30 -0.75 1.65
CA ASN A 62 -10.39 0.55 2.34
C ASN A 62 -9.28 0.76 3.37
N THR A 63 -8.41 -0.23 3.57
CA THR A 63 -7.27 -0.13 4.45
C THR A 63 -6.13 0.70 3.85
N LEU A 64 -5.40 1.40 4.71
CA LEU A 64 -4.17 2.09 4.35
C LEU A 64 -3.09 1.03 4.17
N ASN A 65 -2.81 0.64 2.93
CA ASN A 65 -1.72 -0.29 2.64
C ASN A 65 -1.19 -0.17 1.21
N ALA A 66 0.08 -0.51 1.04
CA ALA A 66 0.70 -0.88 -0.22
C ALA A 66 1.74 -1.99 0.07
N PHE A 67 1.99 -2.87 -0.89
CA PHE A 67 2.92 -3.98 -0.66
C PHE A 67 3.47 -4.55 -1.97
N VAL A 68 4.60 -5.25 -1.87
CA VAL A 68 5.19 -6.01 -2.97
C VAL A 68 4.94 -7.50 -2.78
N ALA A 69 4.46 -8.19 -3.83
CA ALA A 69 4.23 -9.63 -3.79
C ALA A 69 4.44 -10.33 -5.14
N GLY A 70 4.75 -11.64 -5.09
CA GLY A 70 4.79 -12.48 -6.30
C GLY A 70 5.87 -12.08 -7.32
N GLY A 71 6.97 -11.47 -6.88
CA GLY A 71 8.03 -10.95 -7.74
C GLY A 71 7.99 -9.42 -7.83
N GLN A 72 8.09 -8.89 -9.04
CA GLN A 72 8.08 -7.45 -9.30
C GLN A 72 6.63 -6.93 -9.48
N ASN A 73 5.79 -7.14 -8.48
CA ASN A 73 4.43 -6.58 -8.49
C ASN A 73 4.22 -5.70 -7.27
N VAL A 74 3.78 -4.47 -7.49
CA VAL A 74 3.35 -3.52 -6.47
C VAL A 74 1.83 -3.53 -6.39
N PHE A 75 1.29 -3.62 -5.19
CA PHE A 75 -0.14 -3.56 -4.91
C PHE A 75 -0.42 -2.31 -4.06
N VAL A 76 -1.39 -1.51 -4.47
CA VAL A 76 -1.78 -0.28 -3.78
C VAL A 76 -3.27 -0.37 -3.42
N ASN A 77 -3.60 -0.25 -2.15
CA ASN A 77 -5.00 -0.28 -1.73
C ASN A 77 -5.68 1.06 -2.04
N THR A 78 -6.94 1.03 -2.47
CA THR A 78 -7.76 2.23 -2.68
C THR A 78 -7.86 3.11 -1.43
N GLY A 79 -7.83 2.51 -0.24
CA GLY A 79 -7.85 3.20 1.04
C GLY A 79 -6.63 4.11 1.22
N LEU A 80 -5.44 3.65 0.80
CA LEU A 80 -4.23 4.47 0.86
C LEU A 80 -4.35 5.69 -0.06
N ILE A 81 -4.77 5.49 -1.31
CA ILE A 81 -4.91 6.57 -2.29
C ILE A 81 -5.91 7.63 -1.81
N MET A 82 -7.06 7.18 -1.30
CA MET A 82 -8.10 8.09 -0.79
C MET A 82 -7.70 8.81 0.51
N ALA A 83 -6.89 8.17 1.36
CA ALA A 83 -6.47 8.72 2.64
C ALA A 83 -5.25 9.64 2.55
N ALA A 84 -4.41 9.48 1.52
CA ALA A 84 -3.25 10.33 1.29
C ALA A 84 -3.66 11.80 1.11
N ASP A 85 -2.94 12.72 1.74
CA ASP A 85 -3.27 14.14 1.75
C ASP A 85 -2.81 14.85 0.48
N ASN A 86 -1.76 14.34 -0.16
CA ASN A 86 -1.21 14.83 -1.42
C ASN A 86 -0.49 13.71 -2.18
N VAL A 87 -0.13 13.98 -3.44
CA VAL A 87 0.57 13.01 -4.30
C VAL A 87 1.96 12.64 -3.77
N ASN A 88 2.63 13.55 -3.05
CA ASN A 88 3.98 13.32 -2.53
C ASN A 88 4.01 12.19 -1.48
N GLN A 89 2.95 12.06 -0.67
CA GLN A 89 2.77 10.90 0.23
C GLN A 89 2.67 9.58 -0.55
N LEU A 90 1.88 9.55 -1.62
CA LEU A 90 1.73 8.36 -2.47
C LEU A 90 3.04 8.00 -3.18
N VAL A 91 3.73 9.00 -3.74
CA VAL A 91 5.07 8.87 -4.34
C VAL A 91 6.05 8.28 -3.33
N GLY A 92 6.06 8.81 -2.10
CA GLY A 92 6.92 8.34 -1.02
C GLY A 92 6.70 6.86 -0.70
N VAL A 93 5.44 6.46 -0.52
CA VAL A 93 5.09 5.05 -0.27
C VAL A 93 5.51 4.16 -1.46
N LEU A 94 5.25 4.59 -2.69
CA LEU A 94 5.67 3.82 -3.88
C LEU A 94 7.21 3.72 -4.00
N ALA A 95 7.95 4.73 -3.56
CA ALA A 95 9.40 4.70 -3.51
C ALA A 95 9.89 3.68 -2.46
N HIS A 96 9.22 3.61 -1.31
CA HIS A 96 9.45 2.60 -0.28
C HIS A 96 9.17 1.18 -0.79
N GLU A 97 8.03 0.94 -1.44
CA GLU A 97 7.74 -0.35 -2.08
C GLU A 97 8.75 -0.72 -3.16
N THR A 98 9.22 0.26 -3.94
CA THR A 98 10.31 0.06 -4.91
C THR A 98 11.61 -0.35 -4.21
N GLY A 99 11.86 0.18 -3.01
CA GLY A 99 12.94 -0.25 -2.10
C GLY A 99 12.85 -1.75 -1.79
N HIS A 100 11.66 -2.25 -1.45
CA HIS A 100 11.47 -3.69 -1.24
C HIS A 100 11.75 -4.55 -2.46
N ILE A 101 11.38 -4.11 -3.66
CA ILE A 101 11.67 -4.83 -4.91
C ILE A 101 13.18 -4.87 -5.15
N SER A 102 13.83 -3.71 -5.15
CA SER A 102 15.26 -3.58 -5.46
C SER A 102 16.16 -4.27 -4.43
N GLY A 103 15.78 -4.23 -3.15
CA GLY A 103 16.47 -4.92 -2.06
C GLY A 103 16.30 -6.44 -2.06
N GLY A 104 15.37 -6.97 -2.86
CA GLY A 104 15.03 -8.39 -2.89
C GLY A 104 14.50 -8.93 -1.56
N HIS A 105 13.92 -8.05 -0.73
CA HIS A 105 13.52 -8.37 0.64
C HIS A 105 12.52 -9.53 0.71
N LEU A 106 11.60 -9.60 -0.25
CA LEU A 106 10.64 -10.70 -0.36
C LEU A 106 11.31 -12.06 -0.61
N ALA A 107 12.35 -12.11 -1.47
CA ALA A 107 13.10 -13.33 -1.73
C ALA A 107 14.01 -13.72 -0.56
N ARG A 108 14.50 -12.73 0.20
CA ARG A 108 15.38 -12.89 1.36
C ARG A 108 14.63 -13.11 2.67
N PHE A 109 13.30 -13.10 2.68
CA PHE A 109 12.51 -13.33 3.89
C PHE A 109 12.86 -14.66 4.58
N GLN A 110 13.19 -15.69 3.78
CA GLN A 110 13.63 -16.99 4.29
C GLN A 110 14.91 -16.92 5.14
N ASP A 111 15.78 -15.93 4.91
CA ASP A 111 17.02 -15.80 5.68
C ASP A 111 16.76 -15.33 7.11
N GLY A 112 15.79 -14.44 7.31
CA GLY A 112 15.31 -14.06 8.65
C GLY A 112 14.68 -15.24 9.39
N LEU A 113 13.89 -16.07 8.68
CA LEU A 113 13.27 -17.27 9.25
C LEU A 113 14.30 -18.33 9.65
N LYS A 114 15.40 -18.49 8.90
CA LYS A 114 16.50 -19.41 9.26
C LYS A 114 17.13 -19.02 10.60
N GLY A 115 17.39 -17.73 10.82
CA GLY A 115 17.94 -17.23 12.08
C GLY A 115 17.01 -17.48 13.26
N ALA A 116 15.71 -17.21 13.11
CA ALA A 116 14.71 -17.46 14.14
C ALA A 116 14.53 -18.96 14.43
N SER A 117 14.58 -19.79 13.38
CA SER A 117 14.47 -21.25 13.49
C SER A 117 15.65 -21.85 14.24
N ALA A 118 16.88 -21.38 14.01
CA ALA A 118 18.05 -21.80 14.76
C ALA A 118 17.91 -21.50 16.26
N THR A 119 17.46 -20.28 16.61
CA THR A 119 17.18 -19.89 18.01
C THR A 119 16.13 -20.79 18.65
N SER A 120 15.03 -21.05 17.94
CA SER A 120 13.96 -21.93 18.43
C SER A 120 14.45 -23.37 18.65
N ILE A 121 15.22 -23.94 17.71
CA ILE A 121 15.79 -25.29 17.83
C ILE A 121 16.73 -25.40 19.03
N ILE A 122 17.61 -24.42 19.23
CA ILE A 122 18.55 -24.41 20.36
C ILE A 122 17.76 -24.37 21.68
N SER A 123 16.76 -23.49 21.78
CA SER A 123 15.91 -23.41 22.98
C SER A 123 15.09 -24.67 23.22
N MET A 124 14.62 -25.34 22.16
CA MET A 124 13.95 -26.63 22.27
C MET A 124 14.87 -27.71 22.85
N LEU A 125 16.10 -27.82 22.33
CA LEU A 125 17.08 -28.80 22.81
C LEU A 125 17.47 -28.54 24.26
N LEU A 126 17.74 -27.29 24.62
CA LEU A 126 18.11 -26.89 25.98
C LEU A 126 16.94 -27.08 26.97
N GLY A 127 15.73 -26.70 26.57
CA GLY A 127 14.53 -26.87 27.37
C GLY A 127 14.21 -28.34 27.61
N ALA A 128 14.28 -29.18 26.58
CA ALA A 128 14.08 -30.62 26.69
C ALA A 128 15.14 -31.29 27.58
N ALA A 129 16.41 -30.90 27.46
CA ALA A 129 17.48 -31.41 28.31
C ALA A 129 17.28 -31.04 29.78
N ALA A 130 16.85 -29.80 30.07
CA ALA A 130 16.55 -29.35 31.42
C ALA A 130 15.34 -30.08 32.04
N ILE A 131 14.28 -30.32 31.25
CA ILE A 131 13.13 -31.14 31.69
C ILE A 131 13.60 -32.58 32.00
N ALA A 132 14.38 -33.17 31.10
CA ALA A 132 14.89 -34.54 31.27
C ALA A 132 15.83 -34.68 32.47
N SER A 133 16.54 -33.61 32.87
CA SER A 133 17.38 -33.58 34.06
C SER A 133 16.60 -33.28 35.36
N GLY A 134 15.26 -33.27 35.33
CA GLY A 134 14.41 -33.04 36.49
C GLY A 134 14.16 -31.56 36.82
N ALA A 135 14.61 -30.63 35.97
CA ALA A 135 14.38 -29.19 36.12
C ALA A 135 13.20 -28.73 35.24
N GLY A 136 12.02 -29.31 35.48
CA GLY A 136 10.82 -29.11 34.64
C GLY A 136 10.44 -27.64 34.42
N ASP A 137 10.39 -26.85 35.50
CA ASP A 137 10.04 -25.43 35.44
C ASP A 137 11.09 -24.61 34.67
N ALA A 138 12.37 -24.88 34.89
CA ALA A 138 13.46 -24.21 34.18
C ALA A 138 13.45 -24.55 32.69
N GLY A 139 13.19 -25.81 32.35
CA GLY A 139 13.08 -26.22 30.96
C GLY A 139 11.87 -25.61 30.25
N MET A 140 10.72 -25.50 30.92
CA MET A 140 9.56 -24.79 30.38
C MET A 140 9.84 -23.29 30.17
N ALA A 141 10.52 -22.64 31.12
CA ALA A 141 10.94 -21.25 30.98
C ALA A 141 11.90 -21.04 29.80
N ILE A 142 12.83 -21.97 29.57
CA ILE A 142 13.74 -21.93 28.41
C ILE A 142 12.96 -22.06 27.09
N LEU A 143 11.96 -22.96 27.04
CA LEU A 143 11.13 -23.14 25.84
C LEU A 143 10.35 -21.87 25.50
N LEU A 144 9.66 -21.27 26.49
CA LEU A 144 8.91 -20.03 26.31
C LEU A 144 9.84 -18.86 25.95
N GLY A 145 10.94 -18.71 26.69
CA GLY A 145 11.94 -17.67 26.42
C GLY A 145 12.59 -17.80 25.05
N GLY A 146 12.74 -19.03 24.55
CA GLY A 146 13.22 -19.32 23.20
C GLY A 146 12.27 -18.90 22.09
N GLN A 147 10.97 -19.14 22.26
CA GLN A 147 9.96 -18.68 21.31
C GLN A 147 9.91 -17.15 21.25
N GLU A 148 9.90 -16.50 22.40
CA GLU A 148 9.99 -15.05 22.54
C GLU A 148 11.26 -14.49 21.87
N ALA A 149 12.42 -15.13 22.08
CA ALA A 149 13.66 -14.73 21.43
C ALA A 149 13.61 -14.88 19.91
N ALA A 150 13.02 -15.97 19.40
CA ALA A 150 12.86 -16.20 17.97
C ALA A 150 11.92 -15.15 17.34
N GLN A 151 10.80 -14.81 17.98
CA GLN A 151 9.89 -13.76 17.52
C GLN A 151 10.59 -12.39 17.47
N ARG A 152 11.31 -12.02 18.52
CA ARG A 152 12.10 -10.78 18.53
C ARG A 152 13.15 -10.73 17.41
N ALA A 153 13.77 -11.87 17.08
CA ALA A 153 14.72 -11.95 15.97
C ALA A 153 14.05 -11.68 14.61
N VAL A 154 12.86 -12.22 14.37
CA VAL A 154 12.09 -11.94 13.14
C VAL A 154 11.72 -10.47 13.05
N LEU A 155 11.22 -9.88 14.14
CA LEU A 155 10.86 -8.45 14.18
C LEU A 155 12.08 -7.54 13.97
N ALA A 156 13.23 -7.88 14.56
CA ALA A 156 14.46 -7.14 14.34
C ALA A 156 14.96 -7.25 12.88
N TYR A 157 14.85 -8.44 12.28
CA TYR A 157 15.17 -8.64 10.87
C TYR A 157 14.26 -7.81 9.96
N SER A 158 12.94 -7.84 10.21
CA SER A 158 11.96 -7.02 9.48
C SER A 158 12.34 -5.54 9.56
N ARG A 159 12.55 -4.98 10.77
CA ARG A 159 12.99 -3.57 10.93
C ARG A 159 14.28 -3.24 10.17
N THR A 160 15.18 -4.19 9.99
CA THR A 160 16.39 -4.00 9.18
C THR A 160 16.07 -3.92 7.68
N GLN A 161 15.16 -4.75 7.18
CA GLN A 161 14.70 -4.67 5.78
C GLN A 161 13.94 -3.35 5.54
N GLU A 162 13.11 -2.95 6.49
CA GLU A 162 12.38 -1.69 6.47
C GLU A 162 13.30 -0.47 6.38
N ALA A 163 14.33 -0.39 7.24
CA ALA A 163 15.30 0.70 7.20
C ALA A 163 16.10 0.74 5.88
N ALA A 164 16.39 -0.44 5.30
CA ALA A 164 17.01 -0.53 3.99
C ALA A 164 16.07 -0.04 2.87
N ALA A 165 14.77 -0.34 2.96
CA ALA A 165 13.76 0.17 2.03
C ALA A 165 13.58 1.68 2.15
N ASP A 166 13.59 2.25 3.36
CA ASP A 166 13.55 3.71 3.59
C ASP A 166 14.75 4.41 2.95
N GLN A 167 15.96 3.87 3.15
CA GLN A 167 17.17 4.42 2.57
C GLN A 167 17.15 4.33 1.04
N ALA A 168 16.67 3.21 0.49
CA ALA A 168 16.51 3.04 -0.95
C ALA A 168 15.48 4.03 -1.52
N ALA A 169 14.35 4.22 -0.84
CA ALA A 169 13.33 5.19 -1.21
C ALA A 169 13.93 6.59 -1.33
N MET A 170 14.68 7.04 -0.33
CA MET A 170 15.37 8.35 -0.38
C MET A 170 16.35 8.45 -1.55
N GLN A 171 17.08 7.39 -1.86
CA GLN A 171 17.95 7.37 -3.04
C GLN A 171 17.16 7.54 -4.34
N PHE A 172 16.01 6.89 -4.48
CA PHE A 172 15.18 6.97 -5.69
C PHE A 172 14.50 8.33 -5.83
N LEU A 173 13.99 8.88 -4.72
CA LEU A 173 13.40 10.21 -4.67
C LEU A 173 14.44 11.27 -5.06
N ASN A 174 15.65 11.20 -4.49
CA ASN A 174 16.75 12.10 -4.85
C ASN A 174 17.19 11.96 -6.31
N LYS A 175 17.25 10.73 -6.85
CA LYS A 175 17.59 10.52 -8.28
C LYS A 175 16.52 11.07 -9.23
N THR A 176 15.26 11.05 -8.81
CA THR A 176 14.13 11.54 -9.61
C THR A 176 13.80 13.01 -9.34
N GLY A 177 14.57 13.67 -8.45
CA GLY A 177 14.36 15.08 -8.09
C GLY A 177 13.07 15.33 -7.30
N GLN A 178 12.51 14.30 -6.66
CA GLN A 178 11.26 14.36 -5.91
C GLN A 178 11.54 14.53 -4.41
N SER A 179 10.69 15.29 -3.73
CA SER A 179 10.79 15.45 -2.28
C SER A 179 10.48 14.16 -1.53
N GLY A 180 11.24 13.90 -0.46
CA GLY A 180 10.96 12.85 0.51
C GLY A 180 10.08 13.27 1.69
N ARG A 181 9.64 14.55 1.74
CA ARG A 181 8.76 15.03 2.82
C ARG A 181 7.45 14.26 2.88
N GLY A 182 6.86 13.88 1.74
CA GLY A 182 5.62 13.12 1.74
C GLY A 182 5.76 11.74 2.40
N LEU A 183 6.89 11.07 2.28
CA LEU A 183 7.11 9.80 2.99
C LEU A 183 7.24 10.03 4.51
N VAL A 184 7.94 11.09 4.92
CA VAL A 184 8.02 11.51 6.33
C VAL A 184 6.62 11.83 6.87
N ASP A 185 5.86 12.69 6.21
CA ASP A 185 4.53 13.10 6.63
C ASP A 185 3.59 11.89 6.76
N PHE A 186 3.65 10.96 5.80
CA PHE A 186 2.89 9.71 5.84
C PHE A 186 3.26 8.86 7.06
N PHE A 187 4.56 8.68 7.32
CA PHE A 187 5.04 7.92 8.48
C PHE A 187 4.72 8.61 9.82
N GLU A 188 4.79 9.93 9.89
CA GLU A 188 4.42 10.67 11.09
C GLU A 188 2.94 10.52 11.43
N ARG A 189 2.07 10.50 10.42
CA ARG A 189 0.64 10.25 10.59
C ARG A 189 0.35 8.84 11.12
N LEU A 190 1.19 7.87 10.77
CA LEU A 190 1.16 6.51 11.29
C LEU A 190 2.01 6.32 12.56
N GLY A 191 2.64 7.40 13.06
CA GLY A 191 3.53 7.40 14.20
C GLY A 191 2.84 7.00 15.51
N ASP A 192 3.66 6.61 16.48
CA ASP A 192 3.23 6.24 17.86
C ASP A 192 2.31 5.02 17.97
N GLN A 193 2.15 4.27 16.89
CA GLN A 193 1.37 3.02 16.89
C GLN A 193 2.17 1.80 17.37
N GLU A 194 3.48 1.92 17.55
CA GLU A 194 4.35 0.84 18.06
C GLU A 194 3.88 0.31 19.42
N LEU A 195 3.37 1.20 20.29
CA LEU A 195 2.88 0.86 21.63
C LEU A 195 1.46 0.30 21.64
N LEU A 196 0.75 0.37 20.51
CA LEU A 196 -0.61 -0.16 20.39
C LEU A 196 -0.58 -1.68 20.21
N TYR A 197 -1.63 -2.35 20.71
CA TYR A 197 -1.88 -3.74 20.34
C TYR A 197 -2.02 -3.86 18.82
N THR A 198 -1.52 -4.96 18.24
CA THR A 198 -1.56 -5.21 16.78
C THR A 198 -2.97 -5.12 16.18
N THR A 199 -4.03 -5.36 16.95
CA THR A 199 -5.43 -5.19 16.48
C THR A 199 -5.82 -3.74 16.25
N ASN A 200 -5.15 -2.81 16.91
CA ASN A 200 -5.41 -1.37 16.89
C ASN A 200 -4.37 -0.61 16.05
N GLN A 201 -3.38 -1.30 15.51
CA GLN A 201 -2.41 -0.73 14.59
C GLN A 201 -3.00 -0.66 13.19
N ASP A 202 -2.64 0.40 12.47
CA ASP A 202 -2.96 0.55 11.06
C ASP A 202 -2.40 -0.63 10.25
N PRO A 203 -3.14 -1.10 9.24
CA PRO A 203 -2.71 -2.17 8.36
C PRO A 203 -1.29 -2.02 7.82
N TYR A 204 -0.91 -0.80 7.42
CA TYR A 204 0.45 -0.47 6.99
C TYR A 204 1.50 -0.73 8.08
N VAL A 205 1.29 -0.27 9.32
CA VAL A 205 2.26 -0.45 10.44
C VAL A 205 2.48 -1.93 10.77
N ARG A 206 1.45 -2.76 10.57
CA ARG A 206 1.54 -4.21 10.83
C ARG A 206 2.38 -4.94 9.79
N SER A 207 2.30 -4.54 8.52
CA SER A 207 3.14 -5.10 7.45
C SER A 207 4.53 -4.48 7.44
N HIS A 208 4.65 -3.22 7.86
CA HIS A 208 5.85 -2.39 7.80
C HIS A 208 6.12 -1.80 9.19
N PRO A 209 6.73 -2.58 10.12
CA PRO A 209 6.93 -2.14 11.50
C PRO A 209 7.67 -0.80 11.59
N LEU A 210 6.95 0.24 11.98
CA LEU A 210 7.44 1.62 12.01
C LEU A 210 7.87 1.99 13.43
N THR A 211 9.11 2.44 13.59
CA THR A 211 9.67 2.91 14.86
C THR A 211 10.00 4.39 14.79
N ARG A 212 10.07 5.07 15.94
CA ARG A 212 10.46 6.49 15.98
C ARG A 212 11.87 6.73 15.40
N ASP A 213 12.78 5.78 15.60
CA ASP A 213 14.15 5.86 15.05
C ASP A 213 14.15 5.88 13.52
N ARG A 214 13.30 5.07 12.86
CA ARG A 214 13.15 5.09 11.40
C ARG A 214 12.65 6.45 10.91
N ILE A 215 11.63 6.99 11.57
CA ILE A 215 11.06 8.31 11.22
C ILE A 215 12.13 9.39 11.35
N ASN A 216 12.89 9.39 12.45
CA ASN A 216 13.95 10.39 12.67
C ASN A 216 15.07 10.24 11.64
N ALA A 217 15.53 9.02 11.36
CA ALA A 217 16.57 8.78 10.35
C ALA A 217 16.12 9.20 8.95
N LEU A 218 14.84 9.02 8.62
CA LEU A 218 14.27 9.47 7.36
C LEU A 218 14.19 11.01 7.30
N LYS A 219 13.77 11.67 8.39
CA LYS A 219 13.79 13.14 8.50
C LYS A 219 15.17 13.72 8.26
N ASP A 220 16.19 13.16 8.91
CA ASP A 220 17.58 13.61 8.76
C ASP A 220 18.02 13.50 7.29
N GLN A 221 17.69 12.38 6.61
CA GLN A 221 17.99 12.21 5.18
C GLN A 221 17.22 13.18 4.27
N VAL A 222 15.98 13.52 4.62
CA VAL A 222 15.18 14.50 3.86
C VAL A 222 15.77 15.89 4.02
N GLU A 223 16.14 16.31 5.23
CA GLU A 223 16.73 17.64 5.48
C GLU A 223 18.11 17.80 4.83
N GLU A 224 18.86 16.71 4.65
CA GLU A 224 20.13 16.72 3.89
C GLU A 224 19.94 16.72 2.36
N SER A 225 18.72 16.43 1.87
CA SER A 225 18.45 16.34 0.43
C SER A 225 18.33 17.73 -0.21
N PRO A 226 18.94 17.97 -1.39
CA PRO A 226 18.71 19.19 -2.16
C PRO A 226 17.27 19.29 -2.71
N TYR A 227 16.48 18.21 -2.62
CA TYR A 227 15.11 18.13 -3.12
C TYR A 227 14.06 18.13 -2.00
N ALA A 228 14.44 18.43 -0.74
CA ALA A 228 13.53 18.44 0.40
C ALA A 228 12.24 19.25 0.12
N ASP A 229 12.38 20.39 -0.55
CA ASP A 229 11.27 21.28 -0.92
C ASP A 229 11.00 21.31 -2.43
N ALA A 230 11.44 20.28 -3.16
CA ALA A 230 11.20 20.20 -4.59
C ALA A 230 9.68 20.13 -4.88
N PRO A 231 9.16 20.96 -5.79
CA PRO A 231 7.77 20.85 -6.20
C PRO A 231 7.53 19.52 -6.91
N ASN A 232 6.29 19.04 -6.86
CA ASN A 232 5.91 17.88 -7.65
C ASN A 232 6.01 18.21 -9.15
N PRO A 233 6.21 17.21 -10.03
CA PRO A 233 6.00 17.39 -11.46
C PRO A 233 4.62 18.01 -11.75
N ASP A 234 4.56 18.90 -12.73
CA ASP A 234 3.38 19.76 -12.99
C ASP A 234 2.05 19.00 -13.12
N ASP A 235 2.08 17.75 -13.61
CA ASP A 235 0.89 16.91 -13.80
C ASP A 235 0.49 16.08 -12.57
N PHE A 236 1.37 15.89 -11.59
CA PHE A 236 1.17 14.90 -10.52
C PHE A 236 0.02 15.26 -9.58
N ASP A 237 -0.11 16.53 -9.19
CA ASP A 237 -1.18 16.97 -8.30
C ASP A 237 -2.56 16.83 -8.96
N ASP A 238 -2.67 17.19 -10.26
CA ASP A 238 -3.90 17.03 -11.03
C ASP A 238 -4.29 15.55 -11.17
N LEU A 239 -3.35 14.71 -11.62
CA LEU A 239 -3.58 13.27 -11.76
C LEU A 239 -3.99 12.63 -10.43
N PHE A 240 -3.37 13.03 -9.32
CA PHE A 240 -3.72 12.53 -8.00
C PHE A 240 -5.14 12.93 -7.58
N GLU A 241 -5.51 14.20 -7.73
CA GLU A 241 -6.85 14.68 -7.39
C GLU A 241 -7.93 14.07 -8.29
N ARG A 242 -7.66 13.85 -9.58
CA ARG A 242 -8.54 13.09 -10.49
C ARG A 242 -8.77 11.67 -10.01
N MET A 243 -7.69 10.94 -9.74
CA MET A 243 -7.75 9.57 -9.22
C MET A 243 -8.54 9.51 -7.91
N LYS A 244 -8.28 10.44 -6.98
CA LYS A 244 -8.98 10.51 -5.70
C LYS A 244 -10.46 10.83 -5.86
N ALA A 245 -10.81 11.76 -6.75
CA ALA A 245 -12.19 12.10 -7.09
C ALA A 245 -12.95 10.91 -7.67
N LYS A 246 -12.37 10.20 -8.64
CA LYS A 246 -12.95 8.99 -9.24
C LYS A 246 -13.20 7.91 -8.18
N LEU A 247 -12.18 7.61 -7.37
CA LEU A 247 -12.28 6.60 -6.31
C LEU A 247 -13.33 6.97 -5.26
N VAL A 248 -13.40 8.24 -4.84
CA VAL A 248 -14.44 8.70 -3.91
C VAL A 248 -15.81 8.59 -4.55
N GLY A 249 -15.98 9.10 -5.77
CA GLY A 249 -17.23 9.07 -6.50
C GLY A 249 -17.76 7.66 -6.75
N TYR A 250 -16.87 6.68 -6.93
CA TYR A 250 -17.22 5.29 -7.22
C TYR A 250 -17.38 4.41 -5.97
N PHE A 251 -16.60 4.64 -4.90
CA PHE A 251 -16.59 3.75 -3.72
C PHE A 251 -17.28 4.32 -2.48
N GLN A 252 -17.37 5.63 -2.33
CA GLN A 252 -18.04 6.22 -1.18
C GLN A 252 -19.55 6.30 -1.43
N PRO A 253 -20.37 6.19 -0.36
CA PRO A 253 -21.80 6.42 -0.48
C PRO A 253 -22.10 7.81 -1.06
N PRO A 254 -23.12 7.99 -1.92
CA PRO A 254 -23.39 9.27 -2.58
C PRO A 254 -23.46 10.45 -1.61
N ARG A 255 -24.09 10.28 -0.44
CA ARG A 255 -24.17 11.31 0.61
C ARG A 255 -22.78 11.79 1.08
N ALA A 256 -21.82 10.89 1.23
CA ALA A 256 -20.46 11.25 1.63
C ALA A 256 -19.73 11.98 0.49
N THR A 257 -19.92 11.52 -0.76
CA THR A 257 -19.37 12.18 -1.95
C THR A 257 -19.91 13.60 -2.09
N PHE A 258 -21.22 13.82 -1.99
CA PHE A 258 -21.81 15.17 -2.09
C PHE A 258 -21.40 16.08 -0.93
N ALA A 259 -21.13 15.53 0.26
CA ALA A 259 -20.59 16.32 1.37
C ALA A 259 -19.15 16.78 1.10
N LYS A 260 -18.33 15.92 0.48
CA LYS A 260 -16.93 16.25 0.12
C LYS A 260 -16.83 17.14 -1.11
N TYR A 261 -17.68 16.91 -2.11
CA TYR A 261 -17.71 17.59 -3.40
C TYR A 261 -19.08 18.24 -3.63
N PRO A 262 -19.41 19.32 -2.88
CA PRO A 262 -20.72 19.95 -2.93
C PRO A 262 -21.00 20.61 -4.30
N GLU A 263 -22.26 20.78 -4.67
CA GLU A 263 -22.65 21.27 -6.01
C GLU A 263 -22.09 22.66 -6.37
N HIS A 264 -21.75 23.49 -5.39
CA HIS A 264 -21.13 24.79 -5.65
C HIS A 264 -19.65 24.68 -6.04
N ASP A 265 -19.00 23.55 -5.75
CA ASP A 265 -17.68 23.24 -6.26
C ASP A 265 -17.79 22.78 -7.72
N LYS A 266 -17.33 23.66 -8.61
CA LYS A 266 -17.33 23.47 -10.06
C LYS A 266 -15.97 23.00 -10.60
N SER A 267 -15.04 22.63 -9.71
CA SER A 267 -13.78 22.02 -10.13
C SER A 267 -14.03 20.75 -10.96
N LEU A 268 -13.07 20.42 -11.81
CA LEU A 268 -13.06 19.18 -12.58
C LEU A 268 -13.30 17.98 -11.65
N TYR A 269 -12.53 17.90 -10.57
CA TYR A 269 -12.55 16.79 -9.62
C TYR A 269 -13.92 16.62 -8.95
N ALA A 270 -14.55 17.73 -8.54
CA ALA A 270 -15.84 17.68 -7.88
C ALA A 270 -16.96 17.19 -8.80
N ARG A 271 -17.00 17.72 -10.03
CA ARG A 271 -17.94 17.25 -11.06
C ARG A 271 -17.71 15.79 -11.40
N TYR A 272 -16.44 15.38 -11.51
CA TYR A 272 -16.08 14.00 -11.84
C TYR A 272 -16.51 13.03 -10.74
N ALA A 273 -16.26 13.35 -9.47
CA ALA A 273 -16.73 12.56 -8.33
C ALA A 273 -18.27 12.50 -8.27
N ARG A 274 -18.95 13.63 -8.51
CA ARG A 274 -20.42 13.70 -8.51
C ARG A 274 -21.04 12.90 -9.65
N ALA A 275 -20.44 12.84 -10.83
CA ALA A 275 -20.94 12.02 -11.94
C ALA A 275 -21.12 10.56 -11.51
N TYR A 276 -20.11 9.98 -10.84
CA TYR A 276 -20.20 8.63 -10.29
C TYR A 276 -21.18 8.51 -9.12
N ALA A 277 -21.26 9.51 -8.24
CA ALA A 277 -22.20 9.49 -7.12
C ALA A 277 -23.67 9.58 -7.55
N TYR A 278 -24.01 10.42 -8.54
CA TYR A 278 -25.36 10.47 -9.12
C TYR A 278 -25.68 9.18 -9.85
N HIS A 279 -24.72 8.57 -10.55
CA HIS A 279 -24.89 7.25 -11.14
C HIS A 279 -25.24 6.19 -10.09
N GLN A 280 -24.51 6.15 -8.96
CA GLN A 280 -24.82 5.27 -7.83
C GLN A 280 -26.20 5.55 -7.20
N ASP A 281 -26.63 6.81 -7.19
CA ASP A 281 -27.95 7.23 -6.68
C ASP A 281 -29.09 7.04 -7.70
N HIS A 282 -28.79 6.42 -8.86
CA HIS A 282 -29.70 6.20 -9.99
C HIS A 282 -30.24 7.49 -10.64
N ASP A 283 -29.60 8.64 -10.42
CA ASP A 283 -29.91 9.92 -11.08
C ASP A 283 -29.04 10.08 -12.35
N VAL A 284 -29.39 9.31 -13.38
CA VAL A 284 -28.63 9.23 -14.64
C VAL A 284 -28.55 10.59 -15.35
N GLU A 285 -29.63 11.39 -15.27
CA GLU A 285 -29.68 12.71 -15.91
C GLU A 285 -28.61 13.63 -15.32
N LYS A 286 -28.50 13.69 -13.98
CA LYS A 286 -27.45 14.49 -13.34
C LYS A 286 -26.06 13.91 -13.53
N ALA A 287 -25.93 12.58 -13.52
CA ALA A 287 -24.65 11.92 -13.77
C ALA A 287 -24.10 12.33 -15.16
N LEU A 288 -24.95 12.28 -16.18
CA LEU A 288 -24.61 12.71 -17.53
C LEU A 288 -24.39 14.22 -17.62
N ALA A 289 -25.19 15.04 -16.94
CA ALA A 289 -24.98 16.49 -16.92
C ALA A 289 -23.60 16.89 -16.35
N GLU A 290 -23.14 16.23 -15.28
CA GLU A 290 -21.81 16.47 -14.73
C GLU A 290 -20.71 16.08 -15.72
N ILE A 291 -20.77 14.87 -16.31
CA ILE A 291 -19.73 14.39 -17.24
C ILE A 291 -19.74 15.13 -18.58
N ASP A 292 -20.91 15.47 -19.13
CA ASP A 292 -21.04 16.23 -20.37
C ASP A 292 -20.51 17.66 -20.18
N SER A 293 -20.64 18.24 -18.98
CA SER A 293 -20.03 19.54 -18.66
C SER A 293 -18.49 19.46 -18.66
N LEU A 294 -17.92 18.32 -18.25
CA LEU A 294 -16.48 18.09 -18.32
C LEU A 294 -16.03 17.90 -19.76
N LEU A 295 -16.78 17.14 -20.56
CA LEU A 295 -16.48 16.94 -21.98
C LEU A 295 -16.61 18.23 -22.81
N ALA A 296 -17.48 19.16 -22.41
CA ALA A 296 -17.55 20.47 -23.05
C ALA A 296 -16.26 21.30 -22.84
N GLU A 297 -15.57 21.12 -21.72
CA GLU A 297 -14.30 21.79 -21.40
C GLU A 297 -13.07 21.01 -21.86
N TYR A 298 -13.14 19.68 -21.81
CA TYR A 298 -12.08 18.73 -22.11
C TYR A 298 -12.55 17.69 -23.13
N PRO A 299 -12.85 18.10 -24.38
CA PRO A 299 -13.48 17.24 -25.39
C PRO A 299 -12.60 16.06 -25.82
N ASP A 300 -11.29 16.15 -25.63
CA ASP A 300 -10.33 15.12 -26.01
C ASP A 300 -9.88 14.23 -24.84
N ASP A 301 -10.45 14.40 -23.63
CA ASP A 301 -10.10 13.57 -22.48
C ASP A 301 -10.73 12.17 -22.59
N PRO A 302 -9.92 11.12 -22.82
CA PRO A 302 -10.46 9.79 -23.07
C PRO A 302 -11.15 9.18 -21.85
N TYR A 303 -10.80 9.61 -20.64
CA TYR A 303 -11.34 9.04 -19.40
C TYR A 303 -12.71 9.62 -19.05
N PHE A 304 -13.02 10.83 -19.51
CA PHE A 304 -14.38 11.37 -19.43
C PHE A 304 -15.31 10.70 -20.42
N TRP A 305 -14.83 10.40 -21.63
CA TRP A 305 -15.57 9.55 -22.58
C TRP A 305 -15.80 8.14 -22.04
N GLU A 306 -14.77 7.53 -21.45
CA GLU A 306 -14.89 6.24 -20.76
C GLU A 306 -15.96 6.28 -19.66
N ALA A 307 -15.92 7.30 -18.78
CA ALA A 307 -16.88 7.46 -17.70
C ALA A 307 -18.31 7.67 -18.22
N ARG A 308 -18.49 8.49 -19.26
CA ARG A 308 -19.79 8.69 -19.91
C ARG A 308 -20.32 7.39 -20.51
N GLY A 309 -19.49 6.67 -21.25
CA GLY A 309 -19.83 5.36 -21.82
C GLY A 309 -20.21 4.34 -20.75
N PHE A 310 -19.46 4.29 -19.65
CA PHE A 310 -19.76 3.45 -18.48
C PHE A 310 -21.13 3.79 -17.88
N ILE A 311 -21.41 5.07 -17.60
CA ILE A 311 -22.70 5.51 -17.02
C ILE A 311 -23.86 5.11 -17.94
N LEU A 312 -23.74 5.33 -19.25
CA LEU A 312 -24.76 4.97 -20.23
C LEU A 312 -24.97 3.45 -20.31
N PHE A 313 -23.87 2.69 -20.37
CA PHE A 313 -23.89 1.24 -20.49
C PHE A 313 -24.57 0.57 -19.29
N GLU A 314 -24.16 0.93 -18.07
CA GLU A 314 -24.72 0.37 -16.83
C GLU A 314 -26.21 0.74 -16.62
N ASN A 315 -26.70 1.77 -17.31
CA ASN A 315 -28.11 2.18 -17.31
C ASN A 315 -28.89 1.70 -18.54
N GLY A 316 -28.33 0.78 -19.34
CA GLY A 316 -29.00 0.15 -20.47
C GLY A 316 -29.09 1.01 -21.74
N MET A 317 -28.42 2.15 -21.79
CA MET A 317 -28.41 3.09 -22.92
C MET A 317 -27.32 2.72 -23.94
N ILE A 318 -27.29 1.44 -24.35
CA ILE A 318 -26.17 0.80 -25.07
C ILE A 318 -25.83 1.54 -26.38
N SER A 319 -26.83 1.94 -27.18
CA SER A 319 -26.56 2.62 -28.46
C SER A 319 -25.83 3.94 -28.25
N GLN A 320 -26.16 4.68 -27.19
CA GLN A 320 -25.52 5.96 -26.87
C GLN A 320 -24.12 5.77 -26.26
N ALA A 321 -23.88 4.63 -25.61
CA ALA A 321 -22.57 4.29 -25.04
C ALA A 321 -21.51 3.94 -26.10
N ILE A 322 -21.92 3.69 -27.36
CA ILE A 322 -21.04 3.37 -28.49
C ILE A 322 -20.76 4.62 -29.35
N GLU A 323 -21.67 5.58 -29.36
CA GLU A 323 -21.51 6.80 -30.15
C GLU A 323 -20.34 7.66 -29.61
N PRO A 324 -19.52 8.26 -30.51
CA PRO A 324 -18.32 8.99 -30.13
C PRO A 324 -18.56 10.21 -29.23
#